data_AF-A0A6H9I4H0-F1
#
_entry.id   AF-A0A6H9I4H0-F1
#
_cell.length_a   1.000
_cell.length_b   1.000
_cell.length_c   1.000
_cell.angle_alpha   90.00
_cell.angle_beta   90.00
_cell.angle_gamma   90.00
#
_symmetry.space_group_name_H-M   'P 1'
#
loop_
_entity.id
_entity.type
_entity.pdbx_description
1 polymer ?
#
loop_
_entity_poly.entity_id
_entity_poly.type
_entity_poly.pdbx_seq_one_letter_code
_entity_poly.pdbx_strand_id
1 'polypeptide(L)'
;MNYTNTENLDNHLNSLYKYCNPANIDNPKIEYSVQIYIPYRASVYLYFEDSENRVIFNIINGEILNEGIYSKNVDLSELPGGVYHYVILINGEKYKKTLYLDK
;
A
#
# COMPACT_ATOMS: atom_id res chain seq x y z
N MET A 1 -6.34 -27.69 -12.92
CA MET A 1 -6.40 -26.31 -12.39
C MET A 1 -5.00 -25.99 -11.93
N ASN A 2 -4.24 -25.28 -12.76
CA ASN A 2 -2.82 -25.03 -12.52
C ASN A 2 -2.66 -23.78 -11.66
N TYR A 3 -2.07 -23.95 -10.49
CA TYR A 3 -1.55 -22.86 -9.68
C TYR A 3 -0.31 -22.33 -10.40
N THR A 4 -0.43 -21.21 -11.10
CA THR A 4 0.72 -20.53 -11.70
C THR A 4 1.34 -19.61 -10.65
N ASN A 5 2.59 -19.94 -10.32
CA ASN A 5 3.56 -19.20 -9.52
C ASN A 5 3.36 -17.68 -9.50
N THR A 6 3.10 -17.13 -8.31
CA THR A 6 3.20 -15.71 -7.94
C THR A 6 4.64 -15.26 -7.67
N GLU A 7 5.61 -15.81 -8.39
CA GLU A 7 7.01 -15.37 -8.35
C GLU A 7 7.32 -14.58 -9.62
N ASN A 8 6.87 -13.33 -9.71
CA ASN A 8 7.50 -12.30 -10.57
C ASN A 8 6.91 -10.89 -10.38
N LEU A 9 6.81 -10.41 -9.14
CA LEU A 9 6.67 -8.97 -8.87
C LEU A 9 7.47 -8.51 -7.63
N ASP A 10 8.48 -9.30 -7.21
CA ASP A 10 9.26 -9.06 -5.99
C ASP A 10 10.27 -7.90 -6.06
N ASN A 11 10.38 -7.19 -7.18
CA ASN A 11 11.32 -6.07 -7.36
C ASN A 11 10.70 -4.66 -7.27
N HIS A 12 9.50 -4.52 -6.69
CA HIS A 12 8.99 -3.19 -6.32
C HIS A 12 9.47 -2.83 -4.90
N LEU A 13 10.60 -2.11 -4.86
CA LEU A 13 11.18 -1.48 -3.67
C LEU A 13 10.10 -0.77 -2.85
N ASN A 14 9.65 -1.40 -1.76
CA ASN A 14 8.77 -0.81 -0.77
C ASN A 14 9.60 -0.53 0.48
N SER A 15 9.65 0.73 0.92
CA SER A 15 10.37 1.14 2.12
C SER A 15 9.41 1.83 3.08
N LEU A 16 9.33 1.29 4.30
CA LEU A 16 8.74 1.98 5.44
C LEU A 16 9.82 2.89 6.03
N TYR A 17 9.55 4.19 6.12
CA TYR A 17 10.44 5.12 6.81
C TYR A 17 9.75 5.64 8.07
N LYS A 18 10.38 5.43 9.23
CA LYS A 18 10.00 6.11 10.47
C LYS A 18 10.80 7.40 10.54
N TYR A 19 10.15 8.55 10.31
CA TYR A 19 10.81 9.85 10.41
C TYR A 19 10.51 10.47 11.78
N CYS A 20 11.50 10.47 12.67
CA CYS A 20 11.42 11.21 13.92
C CYS A 20 11.91 12.65 13.66
N ASN A 21 10.99 13.61 13.52
CA ASN A 21 11.34 15.02 13.51
C ASN A 21 11.62 15.47 14.96
N PRO A 22 12.85 15.91 15.31
CA PRO A 22 13.20 16.24 16.70
C PRO A 22 12.43 17.42 17.31
N ALA A 23 11.62 18.14 16.52
CA ALA A 23 10.77 19.24 16.99
C ALA A 23 9.36 18.84 17.47
N ASN A 24 8.92 17.59 17.23
CA ASN A 24 7.62 17.07 17.66
C ASN A 24 7.82 15.67 18.28
N ILE A 25 8.27 15.64 19.53
CA ILE A 25 8.57 14.41 20.28
C ILE A 25 7.29 13.63 20.62
N ASP A 26 6.12 14.28 20.57
CA ASP A 26 4.88 13.69 21.07
C ASP A 26 4.09 12.87 20.04
N ASN A 27 4.41 12.95 18.73
CA ASN A 27 3.76 12.11 17.72
C ASN A 27 4.69 11.87 16.51
N PRO A 28 5.44 10.75 16.47
CA PRO A 28 6.32 10.47 15.34
C PRO A 28 5.50 10.25 14.07
N LYS A 29 5.83 10.96 12.98
CA LYS A 29 5.17 10.76 11.70
C LYS A 29 5.60 9.41 11.11
N ILE A 30 4.64 8.53 10.83
CA ILE A 30 4.86 7.25 10.17
C ILE A 30 4.31 7.36 8.76
N GLU A 31 5.21 7.46 7.78
CA GLU A 31 4.84 7.47 6.37
C GLU A 31 5.19 6.13 5.71
N TYR A 32 4.25 5.60 4.94
CA TYR A 32 4.46 4.42 4.10
C TYR A 32 4.35 4.81 2.63
N SER A 33 5.36 4.45 1.83
CA SER A 33 5.36 4.68 0.40
C SER A 33 5.02 3.39 -0.34
N VAL A 34 3.94 3.43 -1.13
CA VAL A 34 3.51 2.34 -2.00
C VAL A 34 3.94 2.67 -3.42
N GLN A 35 4.75 1.82 -4.02
CA GLN A 35 5.06 1.89 -5.45
C GLN A 35 4.23 0.87 -6.23
N ILE A 36 3.60 1.32 -7.31
CA ILE A 36 2.73 0.52 -8.16
C ILE A 36 3.25 0.65 -9.60
N TYR A 37 3.55 -0.47 -10.24
CA TYR A 37 3.76 -0.51 -11.67
C TYR A 37 2.47 -0.89 -12.39
N ILE A 38 2.07 -0.06 -13.33
CA ILE A 38 0.91 -0.26 -14.20
C ILE A 38 1.45 -0.65 -15.58
N PRO A 39 1.26 -1.91 -16.03
CA PRO A 39 1.86 -2.39 -17.28
C PRO A 39 1.14 -1.93 -18.55
N TYR A 40 -0.11 -1.45 -18.43
CA TYR A 40 -0.93 -0.93 -19.53
C TYR A 40 -2.09 -0.13 -18.95
N ARG A 41 -2.81 0.64 -19.78
CA ARG A 41 -3.92 1.47 -19.32
C ARG A 41 -4.99 0.64 -18.61
N ALA A 42 -5.20 0.87 -17.31
CA ALA A 42 -6.03 0.02 -16.46
C ALA A 42 -6.79 0.81 -15.39
N SER A 43 -7.90 0.26 -14.92
CA SER A 43 -8.59 0.74 -13.70
C SER A 43 -7.86 0.25 -12.48
N VAL A 44 -7.52 1.18 -11.59
CA VAL A 44 -6.70 0.94 -10.41
C VAL A 44 -7.48 1.32 -9.16
N TYR A 45 -7.50 0.40 -8.19
CA TYR A 45 -7.88 0.70 -6.81
C TYR A 45 -6.67 0.47 -5.93
N LEU A 46 -6.45 1.34 -4.95
CA LEU A 46 -5.49 1.16 -3.89
C LEU A 46 -6.16 1.56 -2.58
N TYR A 47 -6.23 0.64 -1.64
CA TYR A 47 -6.81 0.88 -0.32
C TYR A 47 -6.06 0.11 0.76
N PHE A 48 -6.23 0.55 2.00
CA PHE A 48 -5.75 -0.16 3.18
C PHE A 48 -6.94 -0.80 3.89
N GLU A 49 -6.71 -2.01 4.40
CA GLU A 49 -7.65 -2.75 5.24
C GLU A 49 -6.96 -3.20 6.53
N ASP A 50 -7.74 -3.36 7.60
CA ASP A 50 -7.27 -3.96 8.86
C ASP A 50 -7.17 -5.49 8.76
N SER A 51 -6.75 -6.14 9.84
CA SER A 51 -6.68 -7.60 9.96
C SER A 51 -8.05 -8.31 9.82
N GLU A 52 -9.15 -7.58 9.97
CA GLU A 52 -10.52 -8.06 9.77
C GLU A 52 -11.01 -7.82 8.33
N ASN A 53 -10.14 -7.34 7.44
CA ASN A 53 -10.45 -6.93 6.06
C ASN A 53 -11.45 -5.77 5.95
N ARG A 54 -11.56 -4.93 6.99
CA ARG A 54 -12.33 -3.69 6.91
C ARG A 54 -11.47 -2.61 6.27
N VAL A 55 -12.00 -1.98 5.23
CA VAL A 55 -11.32 -0.86 4.56
C VAL A 55 -11.22 0.33 5.51
N ILE A 56 -10.01 0.82 5.72
CA ILE A 56 -9.70 1.96 6.59
C ILE A 56 -9.71 3.25 5.78
N PHE A 57 -9.00 3.26 4.64
CA PHE A 57 -9.03 4.38 3.70
C PHE A 57 -8.69 3.92 2.28
N ASN A 58 -9.20 4.68 1.31
CA ASN A 58 -8.92 4.52 -0.11
C ASN A 58 -7.92 5.60 -0.54
N ILE A 59 -6.88 5.20 -1.28
CA ILE A 59 -5.84 6.08 -1.81
C ILE A 59 -6.08 6.35 -3.29
N ILE A 60 -6.51 5.33 -4.03
CA ILE A 60 -6.94 5.41 -5.44
C ILE A 60 -8.29 4.69 -5.51
N ASN A 61 -9.31 5.34 -6.05
CA ASN A 61 -10.66 4.79 -6.10
C ASN A 61 -11.16 4.64 -7.56
N GLY A 62 -10.71 3.58 -8.23
CA GLY A 62 -11.15 3.22 -9.57
C GLY A 62 -10.62 4.12 -10.68
N GLU A 63 -9.51 4.83 -10.43
CA GLU A 63 -8.90 5.73 -11.42
C GLU A 63 -8.34 4.93 -12.61
N ILE A 64 -8.50 5.47 -13.81
CA ILE A 64 -7.86 4.92 -15.01
C ILE A 64 -6.45 5.51 -15.10
N LEU A 65 -5.44 4.68 -14.88
CA LEU A 65 -4.03 5.06 -14.98
C LEU A 65 -3.44 4.54 -16.29
N ASN A 66 -2.48 5.27 -16.86
CA ASN A 66 -1.73 4.83 -18.02
C ASN A 66 -0.58 3.90 -17.59
N GLU A 67 0.12 3.31 -18.56
CA GLU A 67 1.35 2.57 -18.27
C GLU A 67 2.37 3.48 -17.55
N GLY A 68 2.98 2.98 -16.49
CA GLY A 68 3.99 3.71 -15.74
C GLY A 68 4.15 3.25 -14.29
N ILE A 69 5.06 3.91 -13.57
CA ILE A 69 5.28 3.70 -12.14
C ILE A 69 4.66 4.86 -11.37
N TYR A 70 3.83 4.54 -10.38
CA TYR A 70 3.16 5.50 -9.52
C TYR A 70 3.63 5.29 -8.08
N SER A 71 3.88 6.38 -7.37
CA SER A 71 4.18 6.36 -5.94
C SER A 71 3.09 7.11 -5.17
N LYS A 72 2.62 6.50 -4.08
CA LYS A 72 1.65 7.09 -3.16
C LYS A 72 2.19 7.00 -1.74
N ASN A 73 2.25 8.14 -1.07
CA ASN A 73 2.62 8.22 0.34
C ASN A 73 1.37 8.24 1.20
N VAL A 74 1.42 7.54 2.32
CA VAL A 74 0.30 7.33 3.23
C VAL A 74 0.77 7.63 4.64
N ASP A 75 0.00 8.43 5.36
CA ASP A 75 0.24 8.72 6.77
C ASP A 75 -0.46 7.67 7.64
N LEU A 76 0.30 6.90 8.42
CA LEU A 76 -0.16 5.86 9.34
C LEU A 76 0.01 6.27 10.81
N SER A 77 0.33 7.54 11.07
CA SER A 77 0.65 8.06 12.42
C SER A 77 -0.53 7.97 13.38
N GLU A 78 -1.76 7.93 12.88
CA GLU A 78 -2.97 7.86 13.70
C GLU A 78 -3.51 6.42 13.87
N LEU A 79 -2.97 5.44 13.14
CA LEU A 79 -3.44 4.04 13.24
C LEU A 79 -2.86 3.34 14.47
N PRO A 80 -3.63 2.55 15.24
CA PRO A 80 -3.07 1.77 16.34
C PRO A 80 -2.03 0.77 15.83
N GLY A 81 -1.08 0.38 16.68
CA GLY A 81 -0.17 -0.73 16.36
C GLY A 81 -0.94 -2.00 16.02
N GLY A 82 -0.50 -2.74 15.01
CA GLY A 82 -1.25 -3.91 14.53
C GLY A 82 -0.87 -4.38 13.13
N VAL A 83 -1.68 -5.33 12.64
CA VAL A 83 -1.52 -5.90 11.30
C VAL A 83 -2.50 -5.23 10.36
N TYR A 84 -1.96 -4.72 9.26
CA TYR A 84 -2.70 -4.08 8.18
C TYR A 84 -2.37 -4.75 6.86
N HIS A 85 -3.20 -4.48 5.87
CA HIS A 85 -2.90 -4.84 4.50
C HIS A 85 -3.15 -3.64 3.60
N TYR A 86 -2.30 -3.48 2.58
CA TYR A 86 -2.68 -2.69 1.43
C TYR A 86 -3.05 -3.62 0.30
N VAL A 87 -4.07 -3.22 -0.45
CA VAL A 87 -4.61 -3.97 -1.57
C VAL A 87 -4.59 -3.08 -2.79
N ILE A 88 -4.00 -3.59 -3.87
CA ILE A 88 -4.05 -3.01 -5.20
C ILE A 88 -4.96 -3.89 -6.06
N LEU A 89 -5.94 -3.29 -6.72
CA LEU A 89 -6.71 -3.94 -7.78
C LEU A 89 -6.34 -3.31 -9.11
N ILE A 90 -5.87 -4.09 -10.08
CA ILE A 90 -5.59 -3.64 -11.44
C ILE A 90 -6.50 -4.42 -12.38
N ASN A 91 -7.50 -3.77 -12.97
CA ASN A 91 -8.53 -4.43 -13.79
C ASN A 91 -9.17 -5.67 -13.13
N GLY A 92 -9.29 -5.66 -11.80
CA GLY A 92 -9.86 -6.77 -11.02
C GLY A 92 -8.84 -7.80 -10.52
N GLU A 93 -7.60 -7.78 -11.01
CA GLU A 93 -6.52 -8.59 -10.44
C GLU A 93 -6.10 -8.02 -9.10
N LYS A 94 -6.15 -8.85 -8.04
CA LYS A 94 -5.90 -8.45 -6.66
C LYS A 94 -4.46 -8.77 -6.24
N TYR A 95 -3.75 -7.74 -5.81
CA TYR A 95 -2.45 -7.83 -5.14
C TYR A 95 -2.61 -7.35 -3.70
N LYS A 96 -2.19 -8.16 -2.74
CA LYS A 96 -2.34 -7.86 -1.31
C LYS A 96 -1.00 -8.06 -0.62
N LYS A 97 -0.59 -7.12 0.22
CA LYS A 97 0.62 -7.23 1.04
C LYS A 97 0.33 -6.85 2.47
N THR A 98 0.94 -7.59 3.39
CA THR A 98 0.83 -7.35 4.83
C THR A 98 1.83 -6.33 5.29
N LEU A 99 1.38 -5.42 6.15
CA LEU A 99 2.17 -4.42 6.85
C LEU A 99 1.99 -4.65 8.36
N TYR A 100 3.12 -4.72 9.07
CA TYR A 100 3.15 -4.73 10.53
C TYR A 100 3.50 -3.33 11.00
N LEU A 101 2.58 -2.69 11.71
CA LEU A 101 2.78 -1.39 12.30
C LEU A 101 3.16 -1.57 13.77
N ASP A 102 4.44 -1.38 14.08
CA ASP A 102 4.98 -1.44 15.44
C ASP A 102 5.14 -0.02 16.00
N LYS A 103 4.47 0.28 17.11
CA LYS A 103 4.39 1.62 17.72
C LYS A 103 4.92 1.62 19.14
#